data_AF-A0A2C6DRD5-F1
#
_entry.id   AF-A0A2C6DRD5-F1
#
_cell.length_a   1.000
_cell.length_b   1.000
_cell.length_c   1.000
_cell.angle_alpha   90.00
_cell.angle_beta   90.00
_cell.angle_gamma   90.00
#
_symmetry.space_group_name_H-M   'P 1'
#
loop_
_entity.id
_entity.type
_entity.pdbx_description
1 polymer ?
#
loop_
_entity_poly.entity_id
_entity_poly.type
_entity_poly.pdbx_seq_one_letter_code
_entity_poly.pdbx_strand_id
1 'polypeptide(L)'
;MKKSNTFTLKKLVLALALAGYTMSSAYAVMTSPTGTIQGTAPELIAQSNGAHQAIDIAHTTALVAGKVSTGDTITMTYDYADAEGDADDSMTHVTWYYTKGGVDTAILATNVNNASAATIGGTGTSVLTVPAAAAGATAIRVEITEYSVSGDPDVGTVINIPDVSAGGGGVGPFPPVGPIIPGSNVTPGIYASTDGTFTTNLIGTATNLKVGDTYVFKMWDTSTGAVGAGATDITNATYTWYLVGTSATDGISGNFNTNVSGGNFQIPINTTPVTGGTALTTSADGAQGFQLAVDY
;
A
#
# COMPACT_ATOMS: atom_id res chain seq x y z
N MET A 1 46.71 82.59 -48.45
CA MET A 1 47.70 82.00 -47.52
C MET A 1 47.02 81.70 -46.18
N LYS A 2 47.46 80.62 -45.53
CA LYS A 2 46.76 79.77 -44.54
C LYS A 2 46.08 80.50 -43.36
N LYS A 3 44.79 80.20 -43.16
CA LYS A 3 44.03 80.45 -41.91
C LYS A 3 44.70 79.65 -40.78
N SER A 4 45.10 80.33 -39.71
CA SER A 4 45.73 79.70 -38.54
C SER A 4 44.68 78.97 -37.70
N ASN A 5 44.58 77.65 -37.89
CA ASN A 5 43.69 76.74 -37.14
C ASN A 5 44.27 76.35 -35.76
N THR A 6 44.87 77.29 -35.03
CA THR A 6 45.58 77.00 -33.77
C THR A 6 44.64 76.84 -32.56
N PHE A 7 43.40 77.32 -32.64
CA PHE A 7 42.44 77.29 -31.51
C PHE A 7 41.60 76.00 -31.46
N THR A 8 41.40 75.32 -32.59
CA THR A 8 40.66 74.06 -32.69
C THR A 8 41.50 72.87 -32.21
N LEU A 9 42.81 72.88 -32.45
CA LEU A 9 43.71 71.81 -32.02
C LEU A 9 43.79 71.67 -30.49
N LYS A 10 43.88 72.78 -29.76
CA LYS A 10 43.96 72.77 -28.29
C LYS A 10 42.67 72.23 -27.63
N LYS A 11 41.50 72.56 -28.19
CA LYS A 11 40.21 72.02 -27.73
C LYS A 11 40.05 70.54 -28.04
N LEU A 12 40.53 70.11 -29.22
CA LEU A 12 40.52 68.70 -29.61
C LEU A 12 41.43 67.87 -28.70
N VAL A 13 42.63 68.37 -28.38
CA VAL A 13 43.58 67.69 -27.49
C VAL A 13 43.04 67.61 -26.06
N LEU A 14 42.43 68.68 -25.54
CA LEU A 14 41.82 68.66 -24.21
C LEU A 14 40.61 67.71 -24.15
N ALA A 15 39.78 67.68 -25.19
CA ALA A 15 38.65 66.75 -25.29
C ALA A 15 39.13 65.28 -25.39
N LEU A 16 40.21 65.02 -26.14
CA LEU A 16 40.79 63.68 -26.26
C LEU A 16 41.48 63.23 -24.96
N ALA A 17 42.11 64.15 -24.23
CA ALA A 17 42.65 63.89 -22.91
C ALA A 17 41.55 63.57 -21.89
N LEU A 18 40.47 64.36 -21.84
CA LEU A 18 39.32 64.09 -20.95
C LEU A 18 38.60 62.78 -21.31
N ALA A 19 38.47 62.45 -22.59
CA ALA A 19 37.91 61.17 -23.04
C ALA A 19 38.83 59.98 -22.67
N GLY A 20 40.15 60.15 -22.76
CA GLY A 20 41.14 59.14 -22.36
C GLY A 20 41.14 58.85 -20.85
N TYR A 21 40.98 59.87 -20.01
CA TYR A 21 40.93 59.72 -18.54
C TYR A 21 39.57 59.23 -18.00
N THR A 22 38.50 59.32 -18.80
CA THR A 22 37.15 58.82 -18.41
C THR A 22 36.87 57.41 -18.90
N MET A 23 37.73 56.83 -19.74
CA MET A 23 37.71 55.40 -20.08
C MET A 23 38.43 54.57 -19.01
N SER A 24 37.92 54.58 -17.78
CA SER A 24 38.25 53.48 -16.85
C SER A 24 37.47 52.26 -17.32
N SER A 25 38.11 51.37 -18.08
CA SER A 25 37.59 50.03 -18.32
C SER A 25 37.48 49.34 -16.96
N ALA A 26 36.28 49.26 -16.39
CA ALA A 26 36.01 48.45 -15.22
C ALA A 26 36.22 46.98 -15.63
N TYR A 27 37.37 46.42 -15.26
CA TYR A 27 37.65 45.01 -15.47
C TYR A 27 36.85 44.21 -14.43
N ALA A 28 35.66 43.73 -14.80
CA ALA A 28 34.98 42.69 -14.04
C ALA A 28 35.63 41.34 -14.41
N VAL A 29 36.77 41.02 -13.79
CA VAL A 29 37.35 39.69 -13.87
C VAL A 29 36.69 38.85 -12.77
N MET A 30 35.75 38.00 -13.16
CA MET A 30 35.21 36.98 -12.27
C MET A 30 36.24 35.86 -12.15
N THR A 31 36.48 35.37 -10.92
CA THR A 31 37.27 34.15 -10.71
C THR A 31 36.54 32.96 -11.33
N SER A 32 37.24 31.84 -11.53
CA SER A 32 36.55 30.57 -11.76
C SER A 32 35.54 30.32 -10.61
N PRO A 33 34.35 29.76 -10.89
CA PRO A 33 33.37 29.48 -9.86
C PRO A 33 33.91 28.45 -8.86
N THR A 34 33.47 28.56 -7.60
CA THR A 34 33.64 27.51 -6.60
C THR A 34 32.71 26.33 -6.89
N GLY A 35 32.76 25.27 -6.06
CA GLY A 35 31.69 24.27 -6.01
C GLY A 35 30.35 24.87 -5.56
N THR A 36 29.29 24.05 -5.52
CA THR A 36 27.98 24.48 -5.00
C THR A 36 28.06 24.78 -3.51
N ILE A 37 27.26 25.74 -3.07
CA ILE A 37 27.05 26.02 -1.65
C ILE A 37 26.03 24.99 -1.18
N GLN A 38 26.41 24.22 -0.16
CA GLN A 38 25.60 23.11 0.35
C GLN A 38 24.97 23.47 1.69
N GLY A 39 23.74 23.00 1.90
CA GLY A 39 23.01 23.06 3.16
C GLY A 39 23.08 21.73 3.92
N THR A 40 22.05 21.45 4.70
CA THR A 40 21.85 20.18 5.41
C THR A 40 20.79 19.36 4.68
N ALA A 41 20.86 18.03 4.76
CA ALA A 41 19.80 17.19 4.21
C ALA A 41 18.51 17.31 5.06
N PRO A 42 17.32 17.15 4.46
CA PRO A 42 16.07 17.11 5.21
C PRO A 42 16.00 15.87 6.10
N GLU A 43 15.27 15.97 7.21
CA GLU A 43 15.08 14.87 8.18
C GLU A 43 13.61 14.69 8.55
N LEU A 44 13.22 13.44 8.78
CA LEU A 44 11.93 13.08 9.37
C LEU A 44 12.11 12.62 10.81
N ILE A 45 11.23 13.11 11.68
CA ILE A 45 11.28 12.88 13.12
C ILE A 45 9.99 12.20 13.58
N ALA A 46 10.12 11.13 14.37
CA ALA A 46 8.97 10.48 14.99
C ALA A 46 8.38 11.40 16.07
N GLN A 47 7.12 11.80 15.92
CA GLN A 47 6.43 12.76 16.79
C GLN A 47 6.31 12.24 18.22
N SER A 48 6.17 10.93 18.37
CA SER A 48 5.91 10.31 19.66
C SER A 48 7.10 10.29 20.63
N ASN A 49 8.34 10.37 20.12
CA ASN A 49 9.54 10.26 20.94
C ASN A 49 10.70 11.16 20.50
N GLY A 50 10.56 11.92 19.41
CA GLY A 50 11.60 12.80 18.88
C GLY A 50 12.79 12.07 18.25
N ALA A 51 12.64 10.79 17.89
CA ALA A 51 13.70 10.06 17.21
C ALA A 51 13.87 10.60 15.77
N HIS A 52 15.11 10.89 15.39
CA HIS A 52 15.49 11.33 14.03
C HIS A 52 15.56 10.13 13.08
N GLN A 53 15.35 10.38 11.79
CA GLN A 53 15.25 9.35 10.74
C GLN A 53 14.25 8.24 11.11
N ALA A 54 13.14 8.66 11.72
CA ALA A 54 12.11 7.76 12.24
C ALA A 54 10.71 8.32 11.98
N ILE A 55 9.73 7.44 12.02
CA ILE A 55 8.33 7.77 11.85
C ILE A 55 7.47 7.04 12.89
N ASP A 56 6.26 7.56 13.09
CA ASP A 56 5.22 6.90 13.86
C ASP A 56 4.33 6.06 12.94
N ILE A 57 3.89 4.91 13.45
CA ILE A 57 2.94 4.03 12.79
C ILE A 57 1.80 3.72 13.74
N ALA A 58 0.58 3.92 13.27
CA ALA A 58 -0.66 3.62 13.96
C ALA A 58 -1.64 2.88 13.05
N HIS A 59 -2.73 2.35 13.62
CA HIS A 59 -3.77 1.63 12.89
C HIS A 59 -5.17 1.94 13.45
N THR A 60 -6.20 1.53 12.72
CA THR A 60 -7.59 1.57 13.19
C THR A 60 -7.73 0.82 14.52
N THR A 61 -8.37 1.43 15.52
CA THR A 61 -8.42 0.90 16.89
C THR A 61 -9.34 -0.31 17.08
N ALA A 62 -10.25 -0.58 16.14
CA ALA A 62 -11.25 -1.64 16.23
C ALA A 62 -10.93 -2.80 15.28
N LEU A 63 -9.90 -3.59 15.63
CA LEU A 63 -9.50 -4.74 14.84
C LEU A 63 -10.41 -5.96 15.04
N VAL A 64 -10.72 -6.65 13.95
CA VAL A 64 -11.48 -7.91 13.98
C VAL A 64 -10.54 -9.04 14.43
N ALA A 65 -10.91 -9.73 15.50
CA ALA A 65 -10.12 -10.82 16.09
C ALA A 65 -8.65 -10.46 16.42
N GLY A 66 -8.37 -9.17 16.65
CA GLY A 66 -7.00 -8.69 16.89
C GLY A 66 -6.08 -8.81 15.67
N LYS A 67 -6.65 -8.80 14.45
CA LYS A 67 -5.95 -8.85 13.17
C LYS A 67 -6.31 -7.65 12.31
N VAL A 68 -5.35 -7.21 11.50
CA VAL A 68 -5.60 -6.24 10.44
C VAL A 68 -6.47 -6.91 9.38
N SER A 69 -7.55 -6.23 9.00
CA SER A 69 -8.45 -6.66 7.95
C SER A 69 -8.26 -5.80 6.70
N THR A 70 -8.58 -6.35 5.52
CA THR A 70 -8.67 -5.50 4.32
C THR A 70 -9.75 -4.43 4.52
N GLY A 71 -9.48 -3.20 4.09
CA GLY A 71 -10.31 -2.02 4.37
C GLY A 71 -9.94 -1.25 5.65
N ASP A 72 -9.15 -1.84 6.56
CA ASP A 72 -8.61 -1.10 7.70
C ASP A 72 -7.60 -0.04 7.24
N THR A 73 -7.35 0.95 8.09
CA THR A 73 -6.38 2.02 7.81
C THR A 73 -5.12 1.87 8.66
N ILE A 74 -3.96 2.04 8.03
CA ILE A 74 -2.66 2.18 8.68
C ILE A 74 -2.18 3.59 8.41
N THR A 75 -1.81 4.31 9.47
CA THR A 75 -1.38 5.70 9.40
C THR A 75 0.08 5.81 9.77
N MET A 76 0.85 6.45 8.90
CA MET A 76 2.20 6.92 9.14
C MET A 76 2.17 8.42 9.42
N THR A 77 2.88 8.87 10.45
CA THR A 77 3.06 10.30 10.76
C THR A 77 4.50 10.63 11.11
N TYR A 78 4.90 11.87 10.84
CA TYR A 78 6.22 12.40 11.16
C TYR A 78 6.17 13.92 11.32
N ASP A 79 7.16 14.48 12.00
CA ASP A 79 7.52 15.90 11.93
C ASP A 79 8.65 16.10 10.91
N TYR A 80 8.50 17.10 10.04
CA TYR A 80 9.52 17.43 9.05
C TYR A 80 10.52 18.46 9.60
N ALA A 81 11.82 18.22 9.41
CA ALA A 81 12.88 19.12 9.81
C ALA A 81 13.81 19.45 8.63
N ASP A 82 14.11 20.74 8.49
CA ASP A 82 15.09 21.26 7.56
C ASP A 82 15.71 22.53 8.16
N ALA A 83 17.04 22.65 8.14
CA ALA A 83 17.76 23.71 8.83
C ALA A 83 17.74 25.04 8.06
N GLU A 84 17.61 24.98 6.74
CA GLU A 84 17.65 26.12 5.83
C GLU A 84 16.24 26.66 5.50
N GLY A 85 15.19 25.91 5.87
CA GLY A 85 13.79 26.28 5.72
C GLY A 85 13.15 25.77 4.44
N ASP A 86 13.74 24.76 3.79
CA ASP A 86 13.23 24.15 2.57
C ASP A 86 11.98 23.32 2.86
N ALA A 87 10.94 23.43 2.01
CA ALA A 87 9.66 22.77 2.25
C ALA A 87 9.71 21.24 2.05
N ASP A 88 8.79 20.50 2.66
CA ASP A 88 8.71 19.03 2.59
C ASP A 88 8.16 18.50 1.26
N ASP A 89 8.84 17.52 0.67
CA ASP A 89 8.39 16.73 -0.49
C ASP A 89 8.53 15.21 -0.26
N SER A 90 8.69 14.76 0.98
CA SER A 90 8.91 13.34 1.30
C SER A 90 7.73 12.45 0.91
N MET A 91 6.51 13.02 0.86
CA MET A 91 5.28 12.30 0.54
C MET A 91 5.07 11.95 -0.94
N THR A 92 5.86 12.54 -1.84
CA THR A 92 5.93 12.08 -3.24
C THR A 92 6.89 10.89 -3.40
N HIS A 93 7.63 10.57 -2.34
CA HIS A 93 8.65 9.52 -2.26
C HIS A 93 8.30 8.42 -1.24
N VAL A 94 7.00 8.20 -0.99
CA VAL A 94 6.50 7.09 -0.17
C VAL A 94 5.91 5.97 -1.03
N THR A 95 6.27 4.72 -0.73
CA THR A 95 5.65 3.55 -1.35
C THR A 95 5.26 2.53 -0.28
N TRP A 96 4.00 2.09 -0.33
CA TRP A 96 3.47 1.02 0.51
C TRP A 96 3.45 -0.30 -0.24
N TYR A 97 3.65 -1.39 0.47
CA TYR A 97 3.65 -2.75 -0.08
C TYR A 97 2.88 -3.69 0.83
N TYR A 98 2.31 -4.74 0.25
CA TYR A 98 1.93 -5.94 1.01
C TYR A 98 2.84 -7.10 0.62
N THR A 99 3.21 -7.93 1.60
CA THR A 99 4.05 -9.11 1.38
C THR A 99 3.20 -10.37 1.43
N LYS A 100 3.09 -11.09 0.31
CA LYS A 100 2.32 -12.34 0.23
C LYS A 100 3.18 -13.45 -0.36
N GLY A 101 3.30 -14.57 0.35
CA GLY A 101 4.16 -15.68 -0.08
C GLY A 101 5.64 -15.30 -0.21
N GLY A 102 6.11 -14.30 0.57
CA GLY A 102 7.48 -13.77 0.49
C GLY A 102 7.74 -12.81 -0.67
N VAL A 103 6.70 -12.39 -1.40
CA VAL A 103 6.81 -11.42 -2.50
C VAL A 103 6.16 -10.10 -2.09
N ASP A 104 6.91 -9.02 -2.21
CA ASP A 104 6.42 -7.66 -2.00
C ASP A 104 5.69 -7.18 -3.27
N THR A 105 4.46 -6.70 -3.10
CA THR A 105 3.69 -6.08 -4.18
C THR A 105 3.32 -4.66 -3.78
N ALA A 106 3.64 -3.70 -4.65
CA ALA A 106 3.32 -2.29 -4.42
C ALA A 106 1.81 -2.08 -4.35
N ILE A 107 1.37 -1.32 -3.34
CA ILE A 107 -0.01 -0.90 -3.18
C ILE A 107 -0.26 0.32 -4.07
N LEU A 108 -1.37 0.30 -4.80
CA LEU A 108 -1.74 1.38 -5.69
C LEU A 108 -1.97 2.69 -4.92
N ALA A 109 -1.57 3.81 -5.51
CA ALA A 109 -1.77 5.14 -4.92
C ALA A 109 -3.25 5.46 -4.63
N THR A 110 -4.20 4.80 -5.28
CA THR A 110 -5.65 4.93 -4.98
C THR A 110 -6.02 4.46 -3.57
N ASN A 111 -5.18 3.64 -2.94
CA ASN A 111 -5.35 3.16 -1.57
C ASN A 111 -4.56 3.99 -0.55
N VAL A 112 -3.84 5.02 -0.98
CA VAL A 112 -2.93 5.78 -0.13
C VAL A 112 -3.29 7.26 -0.23
N ASN A 113 -3.52 7.89 0.91
CA ASN A 113 -3.73 9.33 1.01
C ASN A 113 -2.54 9.99 1.70
N ASN A 114 -1.87 10.87 0.97
CA ASN A 114 -0.61 11.49 1.36
C ASN A 114 -0.80 13.00 1.56
N ALA A 115 -0.23 13.54 2.64
CA ALA A 115 -0.13 14.97 2.86
C ALA A 115 1.23 15.32 3.48
N SER A 116 2.04 16.10 2.76
CA SER A 116 3.33 16.61 3.26
C SER A 116 3.11 17.58 4.43
N ALA A 117 4.15 17.75 5.25
CA ALA A 117 4.16 18.79 6.26
C ALA A 117 4.03 20.18 5.61
N ALA A 118 3.06 20.98 6.07
CA ALA A 118 2.83 22.31 5.50
C ALA A 118 3.90 23.34 5.90
N THR A 119 4.67 23.06 6.95
CA THR A 119 5.71 23.94 7.52
C THR A 119 6.81 23.11 8.16
N ILE A 120 7.99 23.70 8.35
CA ILE A 120 9.05 23.12 9.20
C ILE A 120 8.51 22.88 10.61
N GLY A 121 8.81 21.70 11.18
CA GLY A 121 8.27 21.21 12.44
C GLY A 121 6.77 20.87 12.38
N GLY A 122 6.18 20.87 11.20
CA GLY A 122 4.79 20.46 10.97
C GLY A 122 4.67 18.97 10.66
N THR A 123 3.44 18.47 10.75
CA THR A 123 3.13 17.05 10.56
C THR A 123 2.95 16.68 9.09
N GLY A 124 3.69 15.67 8.61
CA GLY A 124 3.37 14.92 7.40
C GLY A 124 2.61 13.63 7.73
N THR A 125 1.75 13.17 6.81
CA THR A 125 0.92 11.98 7.00
C THR A 125 0.79 11.13 5.73
N SER A 126 0.90 9.80 5.88
CA SER A 126 0.47 8.82 4.87
C SER A 126 -0.56 7.88 5.46
N VAL A 127 -1.75 7.81 4.87
CA VAL A 127 -2.83 6.92 5.31
C VAL A 127 -3.06 5.85 4.26
N LEU A 128 -2.67 4.62 4.55
CA LEU A 128 -2.96 3.45 3.75
C LEU A 128 -4.34 2.89 4.14
N THR A 129 -5.22 2.67 3.16
CA THR A 129 -6.38 1.77 3.30
C THR A 129 -5.99 0.41 2.73
N VAL A 130 -5.94 -0.62 3.58
CA VAL A 130 -5.45 -1.96 3.20
C VAL A 130 -6.30 -2.52 2.06
N PRO A 131 -5.74 -2.78 0.86
CA PRO A 131 -6.51 -3.22 -0.29
C PRO A 131 -6.99 -4.66 -0.13
N ALA A 132 -8.08 -5.02 -0.80
CA ALA A 132 -8.63 -6.37 -0.78
C ALA A 132 -7.61 -7.43 -1.26
N ALA A 133 -6.76 -7.07 -2.24
CA ALA A 133 -5.69 -7.92 -2.75
C ALA A 133 -4.63 -8.30 -1.69
N ALA A 134 -4.53 -7.54 -0.60
CA ALA A 134 -3.63 -7.84 0.51
C ALA A 134 -4.17 -8.93 1.44
N ALA A 135 -5.39 -9.45 1.23
CA ALA A 135 -5.90 -10.59 2.01
C ALA A 135 -4.93 -11.77 1.96
N GLY A 136 -4.56 -12.28 3.14
CA GLY A 136 -3.57 -13.33 3.35
C GLY A 136 -2.10 -12.87 3.29
N ALA A 137 -1.82 -11.59 3.09
CA ALA A 137 -0.46 -11.05 3.18
C ALA A 137 0.04 -11.10 4.63
N THR A 138 1.31 -11.44 4.83
CA THR A 138 1.91 -11.64 6.16
C THR A 138 2.49 -10.38 6.78
N ALA A 139 2.70 -9.34 5.97
CA ALA A 139 3.25 -8.06 6.40
C ALA A 139 2.73 -6.92 5.52
N ILE A 140 2.71 -5.72 6.10
CA ILE A 140 2.62 -4.46 5.35
C ILE A 140 3.96 -3.75 5.51
N ARG A 141 4.56 -3.39 4.39
CA ARG A 141 5.83 -2.68 4.34
C ARG A 141 5.60 -1.25 3.87
N VAL A 142 6.42 -0.33 4.36
CA VAL A 142 6.48 1.04 3.86
C VAL A 142 7.94 1.47 3.68
N GLU A 143 8.18 2.21 2.62
CA GLU A 143 9.44 2.88 2.35
C GLU A 143 9.14 4.36 2.10
N ILE A 144 9.84 5.25 2.81
CA ILE A 144 9.79 6.70 2.60
C ILE A 144 11.23 7.22 2.49
N THR A 145 11.46 8.11 1.54
CA THR A 145 12.72 8.86 1.43
C THR A 145 12.48 10.28 1.94
N GLU A 146 13.35 10.74 2.84
CA GLU A 146 13.35 12.14 3.29
C GLU A 146 13.69 13.04 2.10
N TYR A 147 12.81 13.99 1.76
CA TYR A 147 12.95 14.80 0.55
C TYR A 147 12.45 16.23 0.80
N SER A 148 13.21 17.22 0.31
CA SER A 148 12.85 18.63 0.34
C SER A 148 12.54 19.15 -1.06
N VAL A 149 11.70 20.17 -1.17
CA VAL A 149 11.32 20.81 -2.44
C VAL A 149 12.52 21.53 -3.09
N SER A 150 13.46 22.01 -2.27
CA SER A 150 14.69 22.68 -2.67
C SER A 150 15.81 22.32 -1.71
N GLY A 151 17.06 22.56 -2.12
CA GLY A 151 18.23 22.27 -1.31
C GLY A 151 19.35 21.66 -2.14
N ASP A 152 20.55 21.64 -1.58
CA ASP A 152 21.69 20.86 -2.07
C ASP A 152 22.45 20.37 -0.83
N PRO A 153 22.23 19.14 -0.34
CA PRO A 153 21.35 18.10 -0.92
C PRO A 153 19.85 18.33 -0.66
N ASP A 154 19.00 17.87 -1.58
CA ASP A 154 17.53 17.83 -1.45
C ASP A 154 16.99 16.47 -0.95
N VAL A 155 17.90 15.50 -0.75
CA VAL A 155 17.57 14.12 -0.37
C VAL A 155 18.28 13.75 0.92
N GLY A 156 17.53 13.18 1.86
CA GLY A 156 18.04 12.60 3.10
C GLY A 156 18.06 11.07 3.07
N THR A 157 17.65 10.48 4.18
CA THR A 157 17.72 9.04 4.46
C THR A 157 16.54 8.30 3.82
N VAL A 158 16.73 7.02 3.48
CA VAL A 158 15.61 6.12 3.17
C VAL A 158 15.21 5.37 4.45
N ILE A 159 13.99 5.60 4.91
CA ILE A 159 13.39 4.90 6.04
C ILE A 159 12.61 3.72 5.49
N ASN A 160 13.12 2.51 5.70
CA ASN A 160 12.51 1.27 5.23
C ASN A 160 12.00 0.42 6.40
N ILE A 161 10.72 0.11 6.39
CA ILE A 161 10.05 -0.67 7.43
C ILE A 161 9.50 -1.96 6.81
N PRO A 162 10.22 -3.09 6.94
CA PRO A 162 9.82 -4.36 6.33
C PRO A 162 8.48 -4.91 6.81
N ASP A 163 8.10 -4.59 8.04
CA ASP A 163 6.76 -4.86 8.57
C ASP A 163 6.40 -3.76 9.59
N VAL A 164 5.29 -3.08 9.34
CA VAL A 164 4.73 -2.03 10.20
C VAL A 164 4.44 -2.50 11.62
N SER A 165 4.30 -3.81 11.84
CA SER A 165 4.13 -4.37 13.19
C SER A 165 5.34 -4.15 14.11
N ALA A 166 6.52 -3.91 13.53
CA ALA A 166 7.73 -3.56 14.26
C ALA A 166 7.85 -2.05 14.59
N GLY A 167 6.98 -1.22 14.01
CA GLY A 167 7.06 0.24 14.09
C GLY A 167 8.15 0.84 13.19
N GLY A 168 8.20 2.18 13.17
CA GLY A 168 9.15 2.95 12.35
C GLY A 168 10.18 3.74 13.15
N GLY A 169 10.47 3.32 14.38
CA GLY A 169 11.32 4.05 15.32
C GLY A 169 10.55 4.92 16.33
N GLY A 170 9.27 5.20 16.05
CA GLY A 170 8.30 5.76 16.99
C GLY A 170 7.74 4.77 18.03
N VAL A 171 6.68 5.18 18.74
CA VAL A 171 5.97 4.34 19.72
C VAL A 171 4.60 3.91 19.19
N GLY A 172 4.10 2.79 19.70
CA GLY A 172 2.84 2.18 19.26
C GLY A 172 1.57 2.94 19.71
N PRO A 173 0.38 2.37 19.43
CA PRO A 173 0.18 0.96 19.14
C PRO A 173 0.45 0.59 17.67
N PHE A 174 1.40 -0.32 17.45
CA PHE A 174 1.71 -0.85 16.14
C PHE A 174 0.62 -1.85 15.68
N PRO A 175 0.38 -1.97 14.37
CA PRO A 175 -0.47 -3.02 13.82
C PRO A 175 -0.03 -4.41 14.32
N PRO A 176 -0.95 -5.32 14.66
CA PRO A 176 -0.58 -6.66 15.11
C PRO A 176 0.03 -7.49 13.97
N VAL A 177 0.92 -8.41 14.35
CA VAL A 177 1.50 -9.40 13.43
C VAL A 177 0.43 -10.39 12.95
N GLY A 178 0.53 -10.78 11.68
CA GLY A 178 -0.12 -11.96 11.16
C GLY A 178 -0.74 -11.71 9.79
N PRO A 179 -1.32 -12.77 9.21
CA PRO A 179 -1.96 -12.60 7.92
C PRO A 179 -3.09 -11.59 8.03
N ILE A 180 -3.17 -10.71 7.05
CA ILE A 180 -4.28 -9.78 6.88
C ILE A 180 -5.51 -10.61 6.56
N ILE A 181 -6.58 -10.44 7.35
CA ILE A 181 -7.82 -11.18 7.16
C ILE A 181 -8.75 -10.43 6.18
N PRO A 182 -9.67 -11.13 5.49
CA PRO A 182 -10.66 -10.46 4.66
C PRO A 182 -11.58 -9.56 5.51
N GLY A 183 -11.72 -8.31 5.09
CA GLY A 183 -12.64 -7.34 5.70
C GLY A 183 -13.86 -7.06 4.83
N SER A 184 -14.49 -5.89 5.03
CA SER A 184 -15.79 -5.54 4.44
C SER A 184 -15.75 -5.24 2.93
N ASN A 185 -14.57 -4.99 2.37
CA ASN A 185 -14.35 -4.79 0.93
C ASN A 185 -14.18 -6.11 0.15
N VAL A 186 -14.43 -7.25 0.79
CA VAL A 186 -14.38 -8.58 0.18
C VAL A 186 -15.73 -9.26 0.28
N THR A 187 -16.16 -9.93 -0.79
CA THR A 187 -17.36 -10.78 -0.80
C THR A 187 -17.00 -12.22 -1.16
N PRO A 188 -17.18 -13.19 -0.25
CA PRO A 188 -17.02 -14.60 -0.56
C PRO A 188 -18.21 -15.13 -1.34
N GLY A 189 -18.00 -16.15 -2.16
CA GLY A 189 -19.07 -16.85 -2.84
C GLY A 189 -18.74 -18.30 -3.17
N ILE A 190 -19.78 -19.13 -3.12
CA ILE A 190 -19.76 -20.51 -3.59
C ILE A 190 -20.66 -20.57 -4.81
N TYR A 191 -20.16 -21.14 -5.90
CA TYR A 191 -20.83 -21.20 -7.20
C TYR A 191 -20.81 -22.62 -7.73
N ALA A 192 -21.82 -22.99 -8.52
CA ALA A 192 -21.72 -24.18 -9.33
C ALA A 192 -20.56 -24.01 -10.32
N SER A 193 -19.75 -25.06 -10.54
CA SER A 193 -18.65 -25.02 -11.53
C SER A 193 -19.10 -24.75 -12.96
N THR A 194 -20.39 -24.95 -13.25
CA THR A 194 -21.03 -24.63 -14.52
C THR A 194 -21.48 -23.17 -14.63
N ASP A 195 -21.47 -22.39 -13.53
CA ASP A 195 -21.71 -20.94 -13.57
C ASP A 195 -20.42 -20.23 -13.99
N GLY A 196 -20.25 -20.08 -15.31
CA GLY A 196 -19.09 -19.39 -15.89
C GLY A 196 -19.06 -17.87 -15.64
N THR A 197 -20.14 -17.30 -15.11
CA THR A 197 -20.27 -15.86 -14.82
C THR A 197 -20.17 -15.53 -13.33
N PHE A 198 -20.24 -16.54 -12.46
CA PHE A 198 -20.21 -16.41 -11.01
C PHE A 198 -21.22 -15.39 -10.47
N THR A 199 -22.42 -15.31 -11.06
CA THR A 199 -23.47 -14.38 -10.63
C THR A 199 -24.39 -14.99 -9.57
N THR A 200 -24.42 -16.31 -9.44
CA THR A 200 -25.32 -17.01 -8.52
C THR A 200 -24.56 -17.45 -7.27
N ASN A 201 -24.34 -16.53 -6.33
CA ASN A 201 -23.73 -16.89 -5.05
C ASN A 201 -24.69 -17.76 -4.23
N LEU A 202 -24.25 -18.97 -3.89
CA LEU A 202 -25.06 -19.97 -3.18
C LEU A 202 -24.98 -19.82 -1.65
N ILE A 203 -24.02 -19.05 -1.13
CA ILE A 203 -23.85 -18.82 0.32
C ILE A 203 -25.12 -18.18 0.89
N GLY A 204 -25.65 -18.75 1.98
CA GLY A 204 -26.82 -18.22 2.69
C GLY A 204 -28.15 -18.35 1.94
N THR A 205 -28.18 -19.03 0.78
CA THR A 205 -29.40 -19.27 0.02
C THR A 205 -30.11 -20.57 0.46
N ALA A 206 -31.41 -20.69 0.15
CA ALA A 206 -32.16 -21.93 0.33
C ALA A 206 -31.95 -22.95 -0.82
N THR A 207 -30.99 -22.72 -1.72
CA THR A 207 -30.75 -23.56 -2.87
C THR A 207 -30.07 -24.86 -2.43
N ASN A 208 -30.70 -26.00 -2.73
CA ASN A 208 -30.13 -27.31 -2.44
C ASN A 208 -29.02 -27.66 -3.42
N LEU A 209 -27.86 -28.08 -2.90
CA LEU A 209 -26.73 -28.57 -3.68
C LEU A 209 -26.91 -30.04 -4.04
N LYS A 210 -26.30 -30.48 -5.14
CA LYS A 210 -26.42 -31.85 -5.64
C LYS A 210 -25.15 -32.64 -5.38
N VAL A 211 -25.35 -33.87 -4.93
CA VAL A 211 -24.25 -34.84 -4.84
C VAL A 211 -23.76 -35.19 -6.24
N GLY A 212 -22.44 -35.29 -6.41
CA GLY A 212 -21.76 -35.52 -7.69
C GLY A 212 -21.44 -34.24 -8.46
N ASP A 213 -22.08 -33.10 -8.12
CA ASP A 213 -21.78 -31.81 -8.75
C ASP A 213 -20.52 -31.19 -8.13
N THR A 214 -19.85 -30.36 -8.93
CA THR A 214 -18.63 -29.64 -8.53
C THR A 214 -18.92 -28.17 -8.29
N TYR A 215 -18.36 -27.62 -7.22
CA TYR A 215 -18.51 -26.25 -6.78
C TYR A 215 -17.17 -25.53 -6.68
N VAL A 216 -17.22 -24.21 -6.88
CA VAL A 216 -16.07 -23.31 -6.94
C VAL A 216 -16.24 -22.24 -5.87
N PHE A 217 -15.19 -21.98 -5.11
CA PHE A 217 -15.14 -20.85 -4.18
C PHE A 217 -14.48 -19.67 -4.86
N LYS A 218 -15.03 -18.47 -4.65
CA LYS A 218 -14.43 -17.21 -5.07
C LYS A 218 -14.47 -16.18 -3.95
N MET A 219 -13.43 -15.36 -3.87
CA MET A 219 -13.43 -14.10 -3.12
C MET A 219 -13.32 -12.94 -4.09
N TRP A 220 -14.21 -11.97 -3.93
CA TRP A 220 -14.31 -10.81 -4.81
C TRP A 220 -13.93 -9.54 -4.06
N ASP A 221 -13.04 -8.74 -4.64
CA ASP A 221 -12.88 -7.34 -4.26
C ASP A 221 -14.07 -6.56 -4.81
N THR A 222 -14.94 -6.10 -3.93
CA THR A 222 -16.14 -5.34 -4.30
C THR A 222 -15.94 -3.83 -4.28
N SER A 223 -14.74 -3.37 -3.94
CA SER A 223 -14.40 -1.95 -4.07
C SER A 223 -14.21 -1.53 -5.53
N THR A 224 -13.91 -2.48 -6.43
CA THR A 224 -13.75 -2.24 -7.87
C THR A 224 -15.05 -2.35 -8.68
N GLY A 225 -16.07 -2.97 -8.12
CA GLY A 225 -17.37 -3.16 -8.77
C GLY A 225 -18.22 -4.24 -8.08
N ALA A 226 -19.38 -4.54 -8.66
CA ALA A 226 -20.23 -5.61 -8.15
C ALA A 226 -19.77 -6.97 -8.70
N VAL A 227 -20.07 -8.06 -7.98
CA VAL A 227 -19.84 -9.43 -8.48
C VAL A 227 -20.61 -9.65 -9.78
N GLY A 228 -19.92 -10.15 -10.81
CA GLY A 228 -20.47 -10.27 -12.17
C GLY A 228 -20.55 -8.95 -12.95
N ALA A 229 -20.11 -7.84 -12.35
CA ALA A 229 -20.11 -6.50 -12.95
C ALA A 229 -18.95 -5.64 -12.40
N GLY A 230 -17.71 -6.03 -12.71
CA GLY A 230 -16.51 -5.23 -12.46
C GLY A 230 -15.72 -5.56 -11.18
N ALA A 231 -16.25 -6.38 -10.27
CA ALA A 231 -15.48 -6.89 -9.15
C ALA A 231 -14.27 -7.73 -9.60
N THR A 232 -13.17 -7.62 -8.87
CA THR A 232 -11.94 -8.37 -9.16
C THR A 232 -11.90 -9.68 -8.36
N ASP A 233 -11.60 -10.80 -9.02
CA ASP A 233 -11.37 -12.07 -8.34
C ASP A 233 -10.01 -12.04 -7.62
N ILE A 234 -10.03 -12.16 -6.29
CA ILE A 234 -8.84 -12.17 -5.42
C ILE A 234 -8.67 -13.51 -4.70
N THR A 235 -9.34 -14.56 -5.17
CA THR A 235 -9.33 -15.89 -4.53
C THR A 235 -7.90 -16.39 -4.34
N ASN A 236 -7.50 -16.60 -3.09
CA ASN A 236 -6.23 -17.23 -2.75
C ASN A 236 -6.39 -18.76 -2.71
N ALA A 237 -5.31 -19.51 -2.89
CA ALA A 237 -5.33 -20.98 -2.76
C ALA A 237 -5.40 -21.48 -1.29
N THR A 238 -5.47 -20.57 -0.32
CA THR A 238 -5.48 -20.89 1.11
C THR A 238 -6.90 -20.90 1.65
N TYR A 239 -7.69 -21.90 1.26
CA TYR A 239 -8.99 -22.17 1.87
C TYR A 239 -9.25 -23.67 1.89
N THR A 240 -10.13 -24.12 2.77
CA THR A 240 -10.51 -25.54 2.91
C THR A 240 -12.01 -25.71 2.88
N TRP A 241 -12.50 -26.70 2.14
CA TRP A 241 -13.94 -27.01 2.11
C TRP A 241 -14.37 -27.83 3.32
N TYR A 242 -15.57 -27.54 3.81
CA TYR A 242 -16.21 -28.24 4.91
C TYR A 242 -17.65 -28.62 4.58
N LEU A 243 -18.10 -29.74 5.18
CA LEU A 243 -19.52 -30.08 5.27
C LEU A 243 -20.00 -29.79 6.70
N VAL A 244 -21.00 -28.92 6.83
CA VAL A 244 -21.51 -28.44 8.12
C VAL A 244 -23.00 -28.75 8.28
N GLY A 245 -23.44 -28.97 9.50
CA GLY A 245 -24.84 -29.16 9.83
C GLY A 245 -25.13 -30.56 10.36
N THR A 246 -26.32 -31.06 10.06
CA THR A 246 -26.86 -32.29 10.65
C THR A 246 -27.53 -33.14 9.58
N SER A 247 -27.17 -34.41 9.51
CA SER A 247 -27.83 -35.41 8.67
C SER A 247 -29.31 -35.56 9.05
N ALA A 248 -30.16 -35.76 8.05
CA ALA A 248 -31.61 -35.82 8.24
C ALA A 248 -32.07 -37.19 8.75
N THR A 249 -31.40 -38.27 8.34
CA THR A 249 -31.83 -39.64 8.64
C THR A 249 -31.27 -40.14 9.97
N ASP A 250 -29.98 -39.93 10.22
CA ASP A 250 -29.29 -40.49 11.39
C ASP A 250 -28.93 -39.46 12.48
N GLY A 251 -29.18 -38.17 12.22
CA GLY A 251 -29.00 -37.10 13.20
C GLY A 251 -27.55 -36.79 13.53
N ILE A 252 -26.58 -37.30 12.75
CA ILE A 252 -25.17 -36.99 12.94
C ILE A 252 -24.93 -35.52 12.60
N SER A 253 -24.38 -34.77 13.55
CA SER A 253 -23.99 -33.37 13.39
C SER A 253 -22.48 -33.22 13.38
N GLY A 254 -21.96 -32.30 12.57
CA GLY A 254 -20.54 -32.03 12.56
C GLY A 254 -20.10 -30.86 11.69
N ASN A 255 -18.80 -30.56 11.78
CA ASN A 255 -18.06 -29.71 10.88
C ASN A 255 -16.93 -30.56 10.26
N PHE A 256 -17.23 -31.22 9.15
CA PHE A 256 -16.36 -32.22 8.55
C PHE A 256 -15.40 -31.57 7.56
N ASN A 257 -14.11 -31.58 7.89
CA ASN A 257 -13.06 -31.13 6.98
C ASN A 257 -12.93 -32.11 5.82
N THR A 258 -13.10 -31.62 4.60
CA THR A 258 -13.02 -32.44 3.37
C THR A 258 -11.59 -32.80 2.97
N ASN A 259 -10.59 -32.15 3.57
CA ASN A 259 -9.18 -32.13 3.17
C ASN A 259 -8.94 -31.63 1.73
N VAL A 260 -9.95 -31.03 1.09
CA VAL A 260 -9.81 -30.36 -0.21
C VAL A 260 -9.53 -28.88 0.05
N SER A 261 -8.33 -28.45 -0.33
CA SER A 261 -7.89 -27.07 -0.19
C SER A 261 -7.50 -26.42 -1.51
N GLY A 262 -7.75 -25.12 -1.64
CA GLY A 262 -7.28 -24.30 -2.78
C GLY A 262 -7.80 -24.69 -4.16
N GLY A 263 -8.86 -25.51 -4.23
CA GLY A 263 -9.42 -26.02 -5.48
C GLY A 263 -10.94 -26.16 -5.45
N ASN A 264 -11.48 -26.73 -6.53
CA ASN A 264 -12.92 -27.03 -6.63
C ASN A 264 -13.26 -28.25 -5.77
N PHE A 265 -14.49 -28.30 -5.25
CA PHE A 265 -14.98 -29.44 -4.50
C PHE A 265 -16.13 -30.13 -5.22
N GLN A 266 -15.94 -31.41 -5.53
CA GLN A 266 -17.03 -32.28 -5.96
C GLN A 266 -17.68 -32.90 -4.73
N ILE A 267 -18.99 -32.68 -4.56
CA ILE A 267 -19.71 -33.31 -3.45
C ILE A 267 -19.73 -34.82 -3.68
N PRO A 268 -19.12 -35.63 -2.79
CA PRO A 268 -18.90 -37.05 -3.06
C PRO A 268 -20.19 -37.87 -2.98
N ILE A 269 -20.38 -38.82 -3.90
CA ILE A 269 -21.43 -39.83 -3.78
C ILE A 269 -21.17 -40.76 -2.58
N ASN A 270 -22.24 -41.27 -1.97
CA ASN A 270 -22.16 -42.06 -0.74
C ASN A 270 -21.36 -43.37 -0.93
N THR A 271 -21.44 -43.98 -2.12
CA THR A 271 -20.93 -45.33 -2.38
C THR A 271 -19.46 -45.38 -2.79
N THR A 272 -18.74 -44.27 -2.84
CA THR A 272 -17.31 -44.29 -3.23
C THR A 272 -16.48 -44.87 -2.08
N PRO A 273 -15.78 -46.02 -2.25
CA PRO A 273 -14.97 -46.58 -1.18
C PRO A 273 -13.81 -45.63 -0.84
N VAL A 274 -13.53 -45.43 0.46
CA VAL A 274 -12.39 -44.65 1.01
C VAL A 274 -12.50 -43.12 0.85
N THR A 275 -13.16 -42.59 -0.19
CA THR A 275 -13.33 -41.13 -0.42
C THR A 275 -14.78 -40.68 -0.58
N GLY A 276 -15.75 -41.57 -0.36
CA GLY A 276 -17.18 -41.27 -0.48
C GLY A 276 -17.74 -40.47 0.70
N GLY A 277 -18.94 -39.94 0.52
CA GLY A 277 -19.59 -39.08 1.53
C GLY A 277 -19.69 -39.74 2.90
N THR A 278 -19.98 -41.04 2.98
CA THR A 278 -20.08 -41.77 4.25
C THR A 278 -18.76 -41.88 4.99
N ALA A 279 -17.64 -42.03 4.28
CA ALA A 279 -16.32 -42.06 4.91
C ALA A 279 -15.95 -40.68 5.48
N LEU A 280 -16.40 -39.61 4.82
CA LEU A 280 -16.14 -38.23 5.21
C LEU A 280 -16.95 -37.78 6.44
N THR A 281 -18.25 -38.08 6.46
CA THR A 281 -19.16 -37.58 7.52
C THR A 281 -19.45 -38.62 8.60
N THR A 282 -19.07 -39.88 8.38
CA THR A 282 -19.49 -41.06 9.15
C THR A 282 -21.00 -41.33 9.14
N SER A 283 -21.77 -40.57 8.34
CA SER A 283 -23.22 -40.71 8.20
C SER A 283 -23.61 -41.66 7.07
N ALA A 284 -24.71 -42.40 7.28
CA ALA A 284 -25.33 -43.22 6.23
C ALA A 284 -25.87 -42.36 5.07
N ASP A 285 -26.22 -41.10 5.34
CA ASP A 285 -26.62 -40.10 4.34
C ASP A 285 -25.41 -39.57 3.54
N GLY A 286 -24.19 -39.91 3.95
CA GLY A 286 -22.96 -39.41 3.36
C GLY A 286 -22.87 -37.88 3.44
N ALA A 287 -22.78 -37.21 2.29
CA ALA A 287 -22.77 -35.73 2.25
C ALA A 287 -24.19 -35.12 2.27
N GLN A 288 -25.25 -35.93 2.13
CA GLN A 288 -26.62 -35.43 2.08
C GLN A 288 -27.07 -34.92 3.46
N GLY A 289 -27.88 -33.87 3.47
CA GLY A 289 -28.32 -33.20 4.70
C GLY A 289 -27.33 -32.17 5.26
N PHE A 290 -26.06 -32.23 4.86
CA PHE A 290 -25.06 -31.22 5.21
C PHE A 290 -25.02 -30.07 4.20
N GLN A 291 -24.61 -28.91 4.68
CA GLN A 291 -24.37 -27.69 3.90
C GLN A 291 -22.90 -27.59 3.54
N LEU A 292 -22.60 -26.94 2.42
CA LEU A 292 -21.23 -26.70 1.98
C LEU A 292 -20.73 -25.35 2.52
N ALA A 293 -19.56 -25.37 3.14
CA ALA A 293 -18.89 -24.19 3.70
C ALA A 293 -17.42 -24.16 3.31
N VAL A 294 -16.79 -23.00 3.47
CA VAL A 294 -15.37 -22.77 3.23
C VAL A 294 -14.77 -22.03 4.42
N ASP A 295 -13.62 -22.49 4.87
CA ASP A 295 -12.73 -21.81 5.81
C ASP A 295 -11.63 -21.13 5.00
N TYR A 296 -11.57 -19.79 5.01
CA TYR A 296 -10.75 -18.95 4.11
C TYR A 296 -10.08 -17.80 4.84
#